data_AF-D5C3R1-F1
#
_entry.id   AF-D5C3R1-F1
#
_cell.length_a   1.000
_cell.length_b   1.000
_cell.length_c   1.000
_cell.angle_alpha   90.00
_cell.angle_beta   90.00
_cell.angle_gamma   90.00
#
_symmetry.space_group_name_H-M   'P 1'
#
loop_
_entity.id
_entity.type
_entity.pdbx_description
1 polymer ?
#
loop_
_entity_poly.entity_id
_entity_poly.type
_entity_poly.pdbx_seq_one_letter_code
_entity_poly.pdbx_strand_id
1 'polypeptide(L)'
;MQPIKEKKLGMKIRAAYYIKLALAGLMLSGCASKAGPFVTNVSSDGDGGLLIEKCMVRLDRMINTVENADCTTSPIKLKRASAGIR
;
A
#
# COMPACT_ATOMS: atom_id res chain seq x y z
N MET A 1 -43.10 -27.45 27.38
CA MET A 1 -42.52 -26.12 27.62
C MET A 1 -41.05 -26.10 27.17
N GLN A 2 -40.75 -26.15 25.86
CA GLN A 2 -39.37 -26.11 25.35
C GLN A 2 -39.08 -25.30 24.04
N PRO A 3 -39.96 -24.48 23.44
CA PRO A 3 -39.58 -23.83 22.16
C PRO A 3 -38.75 -22.54 22.28
N ILE A 4 -38.48 -22.01 23.48
CA ILE A 4 -37.82 -20.69 23.64
C ILE A 4 -36.28 -20.81 23.57
N LYS A 5 -35.71 -21.93 24.04
CA LYS A 5 -34.25 -22.13 24.13
C LYS A 5 -33.62 -22.32 22.74
N GLU A 6 -34.30 -23.06 21.86
CA GLU A 6 -33.92 -23.31 20.46
C GLU A 6 -33.93 -22.01 19.62
N LYS A 7 -34.95 -21.15 19.78
CA LYS A 7 -35.02 -19.87 19.04
C LYS A 7 -33.92 -18.89 19.45
N LYS A 8 -33.53 -18.87 20.73
CA LYS A 8 -32.37 -18.07 21.21
C LYS A 8 -31.05 -18.57 20.63
N LEU A 9 -30.90 -19.89 20.43
CA LEU A 9 -29.69 -20.47 19.85
C LEU A 9 -29.53 -20.10 18.37
N GLY A 10 -30.62 -20.19 17.58
CA GLY A 10 -30.62 -19.77 16.17
C GLY A 10 -30.30 -18.28 15.97
N MET A 11 -30.77 -17.41 16.87
CA MET A 11 -30.47 -15.97 16.81
C MET A 11 -28.99 -15.67 17.11
N LYS A 12 -28.38 -16.41 18.05
CA LYS A 12 -26.94 -16.29 18.35
C LYS A 12 -26.07 -16.76 17.19
N ILE A 13 -26.47 -17.84 16.51
CA ILE A 13 -25.76 -18.37 15.35
C ILE A 13 -25.79 -17.36 14.20
N ARG A 14 -26.96 -16.77 13.92
CA ARG A 14 -27.09 -15.71 12.90
C ARG A 14 -26.27 -14.48 13.24
N ALA A 15 -26.32 -14.01 14.48
CA ALA A 15 -25.52 -12.87 14.93
C ALA A 15 -24.01 -13.16 14.80
N ALA A 16 -23.56 -14.35 15.22
CA ALA A 16 -22.16 -14.76 15.09
C ALA A 16 -21.73 -14.83 13.62
N TYR A 17 -22.61 -15.32 12.73
CA TYR A 17 -22.35 -15.37 11.28
C TYR A 17 -22.18 -13.97 10.68
N TYR A 18 -23.07 -13.02 10.99
CA TYR A 18 -22.93 -11.64 10.52
C TYR A 18 -21.70 -10.93 11.08
N ILE A 19 -21.34 -11.18 12.34
CA ILE A 19 -20.13 -10.63 12.96
C ILE A 19 -18.87 -11.16 12.26
N LYS A 20 -18.82 -12.46 11.94
CA LYS A 20 -17.71 -13.07 11.19
C LYS A 20 -17.58 -12.46 9.78
N LEU A 21 -18.71 -12.25 9.10
CA LEU A 21 -18.77 -11.61 7.78
C LEU A 21 -18.28 -10.16 7.80
N ALA A 22 -18.71 -9.36 8.78
CA ALA A 22 -18.26 -7.99 8.95
C ALA A 22 -16.76 -7.90 9.23
N LEU A 23 -16.23 -8.80 10.07
CA LEU A 23 -14.80 -8.85 10.37
C LEU A 23 -13.97 -9.20 9.13
N ALA A 24 -14.43 -10.11 8.28
CA ALA A 24 -13.76 -10.46 7.03
C ALA A 24 -13.73 -9.26 6.05
N GLY A 25 -14.81 -8.47 5.97
CA GLY A 25 -14.86 -7.27 5.14
C GLY A 25 -13.89 -6.17 5.58
N LEU A 26 -13.72 -6.00 6.90
CA LEU A 26 -12.78 -5.03 7.48
C LEU A 26 -11.32 -5.33 7.09
N MET A 27 -10.93 -6.61 7.12
CA MET A 27 -9.54 -7.02 6.79
C MET A 27 -9.18 -6.76 5.33
N LEU A 28 -10.13 -6.86 4.40
CA LEU A 28 -9.91 -6.58 2.98
C LEU A 28 -9.75 -5.08 2.68
N SER A 29 -10.27 -4.20 3.54
CA SER A 29 -10.26 -2.75 3.29
C SER A 29 -8.90 -2.09 3.50
N GLY A 30 -7.98 -2.70 4.27
CA GLY A 30 -6.71 -2.09 4.69
C GLY A 30 -5.51 -2.26 3.75
N CYS A 31 -5.54 -3.23 2.83
CA CYS A 31 -4.35 -3.59 2.05
C CYS A 31 -4.20 -2.87 0.69
N ALA A 32 -5.20 -2.08 0.25
CA ALA A 32 -5.29 -1.63 -1.15
C ALA A 32 -4.85 -0.18 -1.43
N SER A 33 -4.23 0.53 -0.47
CA SER A 33 -4.10 2.00 -0.56
C SER A 33 -2.70 2.55 -0.89
N LYS A 34 -1.67 1.70 -0.98
CA LYS A 34 -0.31 2.14 -1.34
C LYS A 34 0.22 1.30 -2.51
N ALA A 35 0.48 1.93 -3.64
CA ALA A 35 1.28 1.30 -4.70
C ALA A 35 2.77 1.41 -4.32
N GLY A 36 3.58 0.44 -4.79
CA GLY A 36 5.02 0.41 -4.54
C GLY A 36 5.76 1.65 -5.06
N PRO A 37 6.99 1.90 -4.59
CA PRO A 37 7.75 3.10 -4.93
C PRO A 37 8.12 3.11 -6.42
N PHE A 38 7.84 4.22 -7.11
CA PHE A 38 8.18 4.45 -8.50
C PHE A 38 9.14 5.64 -8.61
N VAL A 39 9.98 5.64 -9.65
CA VAL A 39 10.93 6.72 -9.90
C VAL A 39 10.16 7.94 -10.42
N THR A 40 10.27 9.06 -9.72
CA THR A 40 9.64 10.33 -10.08
C THR A 40 10.60 11.30 -10.72
N ASN A 41 11.86 11.28 -10.31
CA ASN A 41 12.88 12.19 -10.82
C ASN A 41 14.26 11.52 -10.86
N VAL A 42 15.05 11.92 -11.86
CA VAL A 42 16.46 11.57 -11.99
C VAL A 42 17.21 12.85 -12.32
N SER A 43 18.01 13.34 -11.38
CA SER A 43 18.81 14.56 -11.54
C SER A 43 20.30 14.26 -11.34
N SER A 44 21.15 15.17 -11.80
CA SER A 44 22.61 15.07 -11.58
C SER A 44 22.96 15.44 -10.15
N ASP A 45 23.82 14.66 -9.51
CA ASP A 45 24.38 14.93 -8.18
C ASP A 45 25.53 15.97 -8.23
N GLY A 46 25.88 16.49 -9.41
CA GLY A 46 26.97 17.46 -9.60
C GLY A 46 28.39 16.88 -9.46
N ASP A 47 28.53 15.70 -8.86
CA ASP A 47 29.78 15.01 -8.57
C ASP A 47 29.82 13.61 -9.21
N GLY A 48 29.54 13.53 -10.52
CA GLY A 48 29.58 12.28 -11.30
C GLY A 48 28.56 11.21 -10.87
N GLY A 49 27.51 11.60 -10.15
CA GLY A 49 26.42 10.75 -9.71
C GLY A 49 25.04 11.21 -10.19
N LEU A 50 24.02 10.41 -9.90
CA LEU A 50 22.61 10.74 -10.10
C LEU A 50 21.85 10.69 -8.78
N LEU A 51 20.97 11.65 -8.56
CA LEU A 51 19.96 11.62 -7.51
C LEU A 51 18.70 11.01 -8.09
N ILE A 52 18.29 9.85 -7.57
CA ILE A 52 17.03 9.21 -7.94
C ILE A 52 16.00 9.48 -6.86
N GLU A 53 14.95 10.21 -7.23
CA GLU A 53 13.78 10.40 -6.39
C GLU A 53 12.77 9.29 -6.67
N LYS A 54 12.30 8.66 -5.60
CA LYS A 54 11.25 7.63 -5.64
C LYS A 54 10.11 8.05 -4.74
N CYS A 55 8.90 8.09 -5.24
CA CYS A 55 7.70 8.31 -4.43
C CYS A 55 6.80 7.08 -4.46
N MET A 56 6.00 6.90 -3.42
CA MET A 56 4.88 5.94 -3.41
C MET A 56 3.62 6.64 -3.90
N VAL A 57 2.72 5.88 -4.52
CA VAL A 57 1.38 6.40 -4.82
C VAL A 57 0.48 6.08 -3.63
N ARG A 58 -0.12 7.12 -3.07
CA ARG A 58 -1.20 6.99 -2.09
C ARG A 58 -2.51 7.38 -2.74
N LEU A 59 -3.47 6.46 -2.70
CA LEU A 59 -4.86 6.79 -3.04
C LEU A 59 -5.53 7.35 -1.80
N ASP A 60 -5.83 8.65 -1.80
CA ASP A 60 -6.69 9.24 -0.77
C ASP A 60 -8.13 8.85 -1.07
N ARG A 61 -8.67 7.92 -0.27
CA ARG A 61 -10.01 7.35 -0.47
C ARG A 61 -11.13 8.32 -0.07
N MET A 62 -10.82 9.46 0.54
CA MET A 62 -11.80 10.49 0.90
C MET A 62 -12.09 11.44 -0.26
N ILE A 63 -11.08 11.76 -1.08
CA ILE A 63 -11.19 12.71 -2.21
C ILE A 63 -10.98 12.00 -3.56
N ASN A 64 -10.71 10.70 -3.55
CA ASN A 64 -10.38 9.89 -4.73
C ASN A 64 -9.22 10.50 -5.55
N THR A 65 -8.28 11.14 -4.85
CA THR A 65 -7.09 11.75 -5.45
C THR A 65 -5.92 10.79 -5.35
N VAL A 66 -5.13 10.80 -6.42
CA VAL A 66 -3.88 10.05 -6.51
C VAL A 66 -2.75 11.03 -6.21
N GLU A 67 -2.04 10.83 -5.12
CA GLU A 67 -0.97 11.73 -4.68
C GLU A 67 0.34 10.99 -4.49
N ASN A 68 1.44 11.70 -4.73
CA ASN A 68 2.79 11.23 -4.43
C ASN A 68 3.03 11.37 -2.93
N ALA A 69 3.22 10.26 -2.24
CA ALA A 69 3.53 10.20 -0.82
C ALA A 69 4.86 9.47 -0.59
N ASP A 70 5.46 9.64 0.59
CA ASP A 70 6.65 8.88 1.01
C ASP A 70 7.83 8.97 0.01
N CYS A 71 8.12 10.18 -0.49
CA CYS A 71 9.21 10.42 -1.41
C CYS A 71 10.58 10.27 -0.73
N THR A 72 11.49 9.53 -1.37
CA THR A 72 12.87 9.32 -0.91
C THR A 72 13.83 9.56 -2.05
N THR A 73 14.86 10.37 -1.81
CA THR A 73 15.93 10.62 -2.76
C THR A 73 17.15 9.79 -2.39
N SER A 74 17.69 9.05 -3.35
CA SER A 74 18.89 8.22 -3.16
C SER A 74 19.98 8.61 -4.15
N PRO A 75 21.21 8.91 -3.69
CA PRO A 75 22.33 9.14 -4.58
C PRO A 75 22.88 7.82 -5.14
N ILE A 76 23.19 7.81 -6.42
CA ILE A 76 23.85 6.72 -7.13
C ILE A 76 25.12 7.25 -7.78
N LYS A 77 26.28 6.72 -7.38
CA LYS A 77 27.54 7.05 -8.04
C LYS A 77 27.67 6.23 -9.32
N LEU A 78 27.86 6.91 -10.45
CA LEU A 78 28.06 6.26 -11.73
C LEU A 78 29.52 5.82 -11.81
N LYS A 79 29.76 4.51 -11.77
CA LYS A 79 31.07 3.99 -12.16
C LYS A 79 31.11 3.96 -13.67
N ARG A 80 32.01 4.75 -14.28
CA ARG A 80 32.30 4.61 -15.70
C ARG A 80 32.89 3.20 -15.87
N ALA A 81 32.17 2.30 -16.52
CA ALA A 81 32.81 1.14 -17.10
C ALA A 81 33.79 1.69 -18.13
N SER A 82 35.08 1.69 -17.80
CA SER A 82 36.15 2.07 -18.69
C SER A 82 36.22 1.04 -19.82
N ALA A 83 35.30 1.14 -20.78
CA ALA A 83 35.51 0.59 -22.10
C ALA A 83 36.65 1.43 -22.69
N GLY A 84 37.87 0.91 -22.60
CA GLY A 84 39.01 1.44 -23.31
C GLY A 84 38.68 1.45 -24.80
N ILE A 85 38.23 2.59 -25.29
CA ILE A 85 38.30 2.94 -26.70
C ILE A 85 39.58 3.76 -26.80
N ARG A 86 40.67 3.04 -27.05
CA ARG A 86 41.93 3.59 -27.51
C ARG A 86 42.14 3.07 -28.92
#